data_AF-A0A5C7YRH7-F1
#
_entry.id   AF-A0A5C7YRH7-F1
#
_cell.length_a   1.000
_cell.length_b   1.000
_cell.length_c   1.000
_cell.angle_alpha   90.00
_cell.angle_beta   90.00
_cell.angle_gamma   90.00
#
_symmetry.space_group_name_H-M   'P 1'
#
loop_
_entity.id
_entity.type
_entity.pdbx_description
1 polymer ?
#
loop_
_entity_poly.entity_id
_entity_poly.type
_entity_poly.pdbx_seq_one_letter_code
_entity_poly.pdbx_strand_id
1 'polypeptide(L)'
;MFKRFDSKFLKPAHCLAGACAALMLLGAGVAKAQPSANYYALNCAEGARCYLATGVQAQDVAYGAGDGWSVRPGLTGTFICGDSKIFGGDPKPKTSKACYASWNPSKQNSLQWLENDTGTVAANTVVWYGVDGRYVPFKKSGQFKCGSGMGDPWNGRAKFCFVANLW
;
A
#
# COMPACT_ATOMS: atom_id res chain seq x y z
N MET A 1 5.59 28.00 -33.40
CA MET A 1 4.81 28.47 -32.24
C MET A 1 5.48 27.91 -30.98
N PHE A 2 6.46 28.64 -30.45
CA PHE A 2 7.17 28.40 -29.19
C PHE A 2 7.93 29.69 -28.86
N LYS A 3 7.65 30.34 -27.74
CA LYS A 3 8.52 31.38 -27.12
C LYS A 3 8.32 31.24 -25.60
N ARG A 4 9.19 30.48 -24.93
CA ARG A 4 10.38 30.92 -24.16
C ARG A 4 10.10 32.10 -23.24
N PHE A 5 9.97 31.80 -21.95
CA PHE A 5 9.99 32.73 -20.83
C PHE A 5 11.41 33.24 -20.62
N ASP A 6 11.54 34.57 -20.51
CA ASP A 6 12.79 35.25 -20.19
C ASP A 6 12.88 35.50 -18.68
N SER A 7 14.01 35.09 -18.11
CA SER A 7 14.39 35.24 -16.71
C SER A 7 15.03 36.62 -16.51
N LYS A 8 14.46 37.46 -15.64
CA LYS A 8 15.20 38.62 -15.11
C LYS A 8 15.42 38.49 -13.60
N PHE A 9 16.72 38.54 -13.31
CA PHE A 9 17.43 38.46 -12.04
C PHE A 9 17.15 39.66 -11.11
N LEU A 10 17.11 39.37 -9.79
CA LEU A 10 17.70 40.10 -8.64
C LEU A 10 17.37 41.59 -8.44
N LYS A 11 17.09 42.18 -7.25
CA LYS A 11 17.12 41.79 -5.82
C LYS A 11 16.52 42.98 -4.99
N PRO A 12 16.56 43.01 -3.64
CA PRO A 12 15.45 43.30 -2.74
C PRO A 12 15.30 44.78 -2.31
N ALA A 13 14.12 45.14 -1.79
CA ALA A 13 13.97 46.31 -0.92
C ALA A 13 13.11 45.95 0.29
N HIS A 14 13.60 46.40 1.43
CA HIS A 14 13.16 46.06 2.79
C HIS A 14 11.78 46.59 3.17
N CYS A 15 11.23 45.91 4.17
CA CYS A 15 10.03 46.19 4.93
C CYS A 15 9.79 47.68 5.25
N LEU A 16 8.55 48.13 5.04
CA LEU A 16 7.93 49.12 5.91
C LEU A 16 6.51 48.66 6.28
N ALA A 17 6.21 48.89 7.55
CA ALA A 17 5.10 48.36 8.30
C ALA A 17 3.72 48.81 7.80
N GLY A 18 2.72 47.93 7.93
CA GLY A 18 1.31 48.31 7.80
C GLY A 18 0.41 47.23 7.23
N ALA A 19 -0.17 46.42 8.13
CA ALA A 19 -1.48 45.79 8.01
C ALA A 19 -1.85 45.10 6.68
N CYS A 20 -1.52 43.81 6.59
CA CYS A 20 -2.44 42.77 6.13
C CYS A 20 -1.81 41.42 6.46
N ALA A 21 -2.00 40.97 7.69
CA ALA A 21 -1.78 39.56 8.02
C ALA A 21 -2.87 38.76 7.29
N ALA A 22 -2.66 38.49 6.01
CA ALA A 22 -3.29 37.36 5.35
C ALA A 22 -2.79 36.12 6.10
N LEU A 23 -3.59 35.72 7.08
CA LEU A 23 -3.47 34.44 7.75
C LEU A 23 -3.68 33.39 6.67
N MET A 24 -2.59 33.04 5.97
CA MET A 24 -2.51 31.85 5.14
C MET A 24 -2.77 30.69 6.09
N LEU A 25 -4.04 30.25 6.14
CA LEU A 25 -4.44 28.94 6.61
C LEU A 25 -3.76 27.93 5.69
N LEU A 26 -2.47 27.70 5.95
CA LEU A 26 -1.84 26.42 5.72
C LEU A 26 -2.60 25.45 6.61
N GLY A 27 -3.70 24.91 6.06
CA GLY A 27 -4.30 23.70 6.57
C GLY A 27 -3.23 22.63 6.48
N ALA A 28 -2.44 22.50 7.55
CA ALA A 28 -1.67 21.31 7.83
C ALA A 28 -2.72 20.19 7.89
N GLY A 29 -2.92 19.53 6.76
CA GLY A 29 -3.67 18.29 6.70
C GLY A 29 -3.04 17.40 7.74
N VAL A 30 -3.78 17.16 8.82
CA VAL A 30 -3.39 16.22 9.86
C VAL A 30 -3.16 14.92 9.09
N ALA A 31 -1.90 14.52 8.95
CA ALA A 31 -1.56 13.21 8.39
C ALA A 31 -2.11 12.19 9.39
N LYS A 32 -3.37 11.80 9.18
CA LYS A 32 -4.04 10.84 10.05
C LYS A 32 -3.50 9.47 9.69
N ALA A 33 -3.10 8.73 10.72
CA ALA A 33 -2.42 7.44 10.60
C ALA A 33 -3.16 6.52 9.61
N GLN A 34 -2.49 6.19 8.52
CA GLN A 34 -2.86 5.11 7.62
C GLN A 34 -2.36 3.78 8.22
N PRO A 35 -2.93 2.61 7.85
CA PRO A 35 -2.25 1.35 8.06
C PRO A 35 -0.83 1.47 7.48
N SER A 36 0.15 0.86 8.15
CA SER A 36 1.59 1.05 7.85
C SER A 36 1.84 1.22 6.35
N ALA A 37 2.24 2.43 5.95
CA ALA A 37 2.35 2.85 4.55
C ALA A 37 3.34 1.98 3.74
N ASN A 38 4.22 1.25 4.43
CA ASN A 38 5.14 0.30 3.83
C ASN A 38 4.43 -0.94 3.24
N TYR A 39 3.21 -1.24 3.70
CA TYR A 39 2.48 -2.46 3.34
C TYR A 39 1.14 -2.21 2.66
N TYR A 40 0.60 -1.00 2.78
CA TYR A 40 -0.73 -0.65 2.26
C TYR A 40 -0.63 0.62 1.42
N ALA A 41 -1.32 0.62 0.28
CA ALA A 41 -1.49 1.82 -0.53
C ALA A 41 -2.95 2.12 -0.75
N LEU A 42 -3.23 3.42 -0.94
CA LEU A 42 -4.56 3.90 -1.29
C LEU A 42 -5.03 3.18 -2.55
N ASN A 43 -6.15 2.48 -2.46
CA ASN A 43 -6.77 1.82 -3.59
C ASN A 43 -7.88 2.70 -4.17
N CYS A 44 -8.81 3.15 -3.32
CA CYS A 44 -10.04 3.82 -3.75
C CYS A 44 -10.72 4.55 -2.59
N ALA A 45 -11.56 5.53 -2.93
CA ALA A 45 -12.40 6.24 -1.96
C ALA A 45 -13.58 5.38 -1.46
N GLU A 46 -14.12 5.71 -0.28
CA GLU A 46 -15.35 5.12 0.25
C GLU A 46 -16.52 5.24 -0.75
N GLY A 47 -17.31 4.16 -0.88
CA GLY A 47 -18.43 4.07 -1.84
C GLY A 47 -18.03 3.83 -3.29
N ALA A 48 -16.75 3.99 -3.65
CA ALA A 48 -16.28 3.71 -5.00
C ALA A 48 -16.09 2.21 -5.25
N ARG A 49 -16.11 1.82 -6.53
CA ARG A 49 -15.69 0.48 -6.98
C ARG A 49 -14.16 0.44 -7.03
N CYS A 50 -13.62 -0.58 -6.37
CA CYS A 50 -12.19 -0.79 -6.20
C CYS A 50 -11.74 -2.02 -6.98
N TYR A 51 -10.48 -2.02 -7.38
CA TYR A 51 -9.87 -3.09 -8.16
C TYR A 51 -8.65 -3.59 -7.41
N LEU A 52 -8.56 -4.90 -7.24
CA LEU A 52 -7.35 -5.56 -6.75
C LEU A 52 -6.56 -6.06 -7.95
N ALA A 53 -5.24 -6.10 -7.79
CA ALA A 53 -4.37 -6.61 -8.84
C ALA A 53 -4.82 -8.05 -9.18
N THR A 54 -5.24 -8.26 -10.43
CA THR A 54 -5.67 -9.57 -10.90
C THR A 54 -4.45 -10.45 -11.10
N GLY A 55 -4.40 -11.61 -10.45
CA GLY A 55 -3.26 -12.51 -10.47
C GLY A 55 -3.38 -13.68 -9.50
N VAL A 56 -2.23 -14.27 -9.14
CA VAL A 56 -2.10 -15.55 -8.40
C VAL A 56 -2.51 -15.47 -6.92
N GLN A 57 -2.88 -14.30 -6.40
CA GLN A 57 -3.05 -14.09 -4.95
C GLN A 57 -4.20 -13.13 -4.62
N ALA A 58 -4.93 -13.46 -3.56
CA ALA A 58 -5.79 -12.52 -2.87
C ALA A 58 -4.97 -11.46 -2.11
N GLN A 59 -5.53 -10.29 -1.84
CA GLN A 59 -4.91 -9.21 -1.07
C GLN A 59 -5.73 -8.92 0.21
N ASP A 60 -5.05 -8.48 1.26
CA ASP A 60 -5.74 -7.90 2.42
C ASP A 60 -6.12 -6.45 2.10
N VAL A 61 -7.32 -6.03 2.52
CA VAL A 61 -7.82 -4.66 2.32
C VAL A 61 -8.21 -4.07 3.66
N ALA A 62 -7.68 -2.89 3.96
CA ALA A 62 -8.07 -2.10 5.12
C ALA A 62 -9.04 -0.99 4.71
N TYR A 63 -10.19 -0.90 5.35
CA TYR A 63 -11.17 0.18 5.21
C TYR A 63 -11.20 0.97 6.51
N GLY A 64 -11.06 2.30 6.45
CA GLY A 64 -11.03 3.10 7.66
C GLY A 64 -10.38 4.48 7.50
N ALA A 65 -10.15 5.13 8.64
CA ALA A 65 -9.45 6.39 8.75
C ALA A 65 -8.92 6.63 10.17
N GLY A 66 -7.67 7.11 10.29
CA GLY A 66 -7.06 7.46 11.58
C GLY A 66 -6.84 6.24 12.47
N ASP A 67 -7.63 6.09 13.53
CA ASP A 67 -7.57 4.99 14.51
C ASP A 67 -8.68 3.94 14.34
N GLY A 68 -9.64 4.16 13.43
CA GLY A 68 -10.75 3.22 13.17
C GLY A 68 -10.55 2.49 11.85
N TRP A 69 -10.27 1.19 11.92
CA TRP A 69 -9.97 0.34 10.76
C TRP A 69 -10.67 -1.03 10.84
N SER A 70 -11.26 -1.44 9.73
CA SER A 70 -11.69 -2.82 9.47
C SER A 70 -10.76 -3.43 8.42
N VAL A 71 -10.13 -4.56 8.73
CA VAL A 71 -9.28 -5.29 7.77
C VAL A 71 -10.02 -6.51 7.28
N ARG A 72 -10.22 -6.60 5.96
CA ARG A 72 -10.74 -7.78 5.30
C ARG A 72 -9.62 -8.52 4.58
N PRO A 73 -9.23 -9.71 5.08
CA PRO A 73 -8.28 -10.53 4.36
C PRO A 73 -8.90 -11.25 3.17
N GLY A 74 -8.05 -11.64 2.21
CA GLY A 74 -8.40 -12.63 1.20
C GLY A 74 -9.29 -12.12 0.07
N LEU A 75 -9.30 -10.82 -0.22
CA LEU A 75 -10.10 -10.27 -1.32
C LEU A 75 -9.41 -10.47 -2.68
N THR A 76 -10.23 -10.70 -3.70
CA THR A 76 -9.80 -10.80 -5.11
C THR A 76 -10.75 -9.97 -5.99
N GLY A 77 -10.29 -9.60 -7.19
CA GLY A 77 -11.13 -8.95 -8.18
C GLY A 77 -11.60 -7.56 -7.77
N THR A 78 -12.92 -7.32 -7.86
CA THR A 78 -13.52 -6.00 -7.63
C THR A 78 -14.49 -6.01 -6.46
N PHE A 79 -14.52 -4.92 -5.69
CA PHE A 79 -15.42 -4.75 -4.55
C PHE A 79 -15.84 -3.28 -4.38
N ILE A 80 -16.84 -3.01 -3.55
CA ILE A 80 -17.24 -1.64 -3.17
C ILE A 80 -16.57 -1.29 -1.84
N CYS A 81 -15.87 -0.16 -1.79
CA CYS A 81 -15.23 0.30 -0.56
C CYS A 81 -16.28 0.67 0.50
N GLY A 82 -16.20 0.04 1.69
CA GLY A 82 -17.15 0.27 2.77
C GLY A 82 -18.42 -0.58 2.72
N ASP A 83 -18.50 -1.58 1.83
CA ASP A 83 -19.59 -2.56 1.86
C ASP A 83 -19.63 -3.28 3.22
N SER A 84 -20.75 -3.15 3.93
CA SER A 84 -20.93 -3.72 5.27
C SER A 84 -20.86 -5.25 5.27
N LYS A 85 -21.16 -5.92 4.16
CA LYS A 85 -21.01 -7.37 4.01
C LYS A 85 -19.54 -7.81 3.97
N ILE A 86 -18.64 -6.90 3.58
CA ILE A 86 -17.21 -7.15 3.44
C ILE A 86 -16.47 -6.73 4.71
N PHE A 87 -16.81 -5.57 5.26
CA PHE A 87 -16.05 -4.93 6.34
C PHE A 87 -16.74 -4.95 7.71
N GLY A 88 -17.94 -5.52 7.81
CA GLY A 88 -18.68 -5.67 9.06
C GLY A 88 -19.36 -4.40 9.58
N GLY A 89 -19.26 -3.29 8.85
CA GLY A 89 -19.87 -2.01 9.22
C GLY A 89 -18.93 -0.81 9.02
N ASP A 90 -19.37 0.36 9.50
CA ASP A 90 -18.55 1.58 9.50
C ASP A 90 -17.61 1.58 10.73
N PRO A 91 -16.29 1.41 10.54
CA PRO A 91 -15.33 1.39 11.65
C PRO A 91 -15.09 2.77 12.24
N LYS A 92 -15.53 3.84 11.56
CA LYS A 92 -15.39 5.21 12.05
C LYS A 92 -16.50 6.13 11.53
N PRO A 93 -17.65 6.15 12.22
CA PRO A 93 -18.77 7.00 11.85
C PRO A 93 -18.41 8.48 11.73
N LYS A 94 -19.10 9.18 10.83
CA LYS A 94 -18.96 10.63 10.59
C LYS A 94 -17.57 11.08 10.13
N THR A 95 -16.70 10.13 9.74
CA THR A 95 -15.38 10.41 9.18
C THR A 95 -15.32 9.83 7.77
N SER A 96 -14.81 10.62 6.82
CA SER A 96 -14.53 10.12 5.46
C SER A 96 -13.46 9.04 5.54
N LYS A 97 -13.73 7.89 4.92
CA LYS A 97 -12.81 6.76 4.90
C LYS A 97 -12.35 6.47 3.47
N ALA A 98 -11.40 5.55 3.36
CA ALA A 98 -10.94 5.01 2.09
C ALA A 98 -10.52 3.55 2.28
N CYS A 99 -10.36 2.85 1.17
CA CYS A 99 -9.84 1.50 1.18
C CYS A 99 -8.40 1.49 0.70
N TYR A 100 -7.59 0.71 1.41
CA TYR A 100 -6.18 0.53 1.18
C TYR A 100 -5.92 -0.94 0.92
N ALA A 101 -5.29 -1.27 -0.21
CA ALA A 101 -4.93 -2.63 -0.53
C ALA A 101 -3.50 -2.91 -0.08
N SER A 102 -3.27 -4.11 0.47
CA SER A 102 -1.92 -4.52 0.83
C SER A 102 -1.11 -4.83 -0.43
N TRP A 103 0.16 -4.42 -0.44
CA TRP A 103 1.14 -4.86 -1.45
C TRP A 103 1.49 -6.34 -1.31
N ASN A 104 1.19 -6.93 -0.15
CA ASN A 104 1.38 -8.34 0.12
C ASN A 104 0.11 -9.12 -0.21
N PRO A 105 0.24 -10.39 -0.61
CA PRO A 105 -0.83 -11.34 -0.60
C PRO A 105 -1.49 -11.43 0.75
N SER A 106 -2.70 -11.97 0.75
CA SER A 106 -3.43 -12.20 1.96
C SER A 106 -2.76 -13.25 2.83
N LYS A 107 -2.62 -12.94 4.12
CA LYS A 107 -2.13 -13.88 5.14
C LYS A 107 -3.06 -15.07 5.35
N GLN A 108 -4.30 -14.99 4.87
CA GLN A 108 -5.31 -16.00 5.14
C GLN A 108 -4.99 -17.36 4.49
N ASN A 109 -4.28 -17.38 3.35
CA ASN A 109 -4.00 -18.60 2.59
C ASN A 109 -2.52 -18.70 2.15
N SER A 110 -1.61 -18.06 2.89
CA SER A 110 -0.18 -18.09 2.55
C SER A 110 0.71 -17.98 3.78
N LEU A 111 1.75 -18.82 3.82
CA LEU A 111 2.93 -18.53 4.65
C LEU A 111 3.67 -17.36 3.98
N GLN A 112 4.08 -16.37 4.76
CA GLN A 112 4.74 -15.17 4.27
C GLN A 112 5.94 -14.81 5.11
N TRP A 113 6.95 -14.24 4.45
CA TRP A 113 8.19 -13.78 5.08
C TRP A 113 8.60 -12.46 4.44
N LEU A 114 8.96 -11.47 5.25
CA LEU A 114 9.50 -10.22 4.72
C LEU A 114 10.83 -10.49 4.02
N GLU A 115 11.24 -9.59 3.13
CA GLU A 115 12.59 -9.64 2.57
C GLU A 115 13.63 -9.69 3.70
N ASN A 116 14.60 -10.59 3.57
CA ASN A 116 15.58 -10.95 4.59
C ASN A 116 15.03 -11.69 5.82
N ASP A 117 13.77 -12.08 5.89
CA ASP A 117 13.33 -13.03 6.91
C ASP A 117 13.76 -14.45 6.56
N THR A 118 13.87 -15.28 7.60
CA THR A 118 14.09 -16.72 7.43
C THR A 118 12.75 -17.44 7.42
N GLY A 119 12.49 -18.20 6.36
CA GLY A 119 11.32 -19.05 6.25
C GLY A 119 11.66 -20.53 6.23
N THR A 120 10.66 -21.37 6.51
CA THR A 120 10.76 -22.83 6.47
C THR A 120 9.58 -23.37 5.68
N VAL A 121 9.85 -24.22 4.70
CA VAL A 121 8.84 -24.87 3.85
C VAL A 121 9.12 -26.35 3.67
N ALA A 122 8.09 -27.13 3.31
CA ALA A 122 8.25 -28.53 2.91
C ALA A 122 9.14 -28.66 1.66
N ALA A 123 9.63 -29.87 1.40
CA ALA A 123 10.48 -30.13 0.24
C ALA A 123 9.79 -29.77 -1.09
N ASN A 124 10.53 -29.13 -2.00
CA ASN A 124 10.07 -28.73 -3.34
C ASN A 124 8.86 -27.78 -3.35
N THR A 125 8.66 -27.01 -2.29
CA THR A 125 7.60 -26.00 -2.22
C THR A 125 7.92 -24.85 -3.17
N VAL A 126 6.92 -24.38 -3.92
CA VAL A 126 7.03 -23.18 -4.75
C VAL A 126 6.85 -21.95 -3.87
N VAL A 127 7.95 -21.23 -3.65
CA VAL A 127 7.98 -19.95 -2.97
C VAL A 127 8.03 -18.85 -4.03
N TRP A 128 7.06 -17.94 -3.99
CA TRP A 128 7.02 -16.78 -4.84
C TRP A 128 7.75 -15.63 -4.16
N TYR A 129 8.53 -14.88 -4.93
CA TYR A 129 9.23 -13.69 -4.45
C TYR A 129 8.93 -12.49 -5.34
N GLY A 130 8.59 -11.37 -4.73
CA GLY A 130 8.31 -10.12 -5.42
C GLY A 130 7.32 -9.22 -4.71
N VAL A 131 6.68 -8.32 -5.45
CA VAL A 131 5.74 -7.31 -4.95
C VAL A 131 4.88 -6.77 -6.10
N ASP A 132 3.73 -6.17 -5.80
CA ASP A 132 2.85 -5.48 -6.78
C ASP A 132 2.48 -6.31 -8.03
N GLY A 133 2.16 -7.59 -7.85
CA GLY A 133 1.80 -8.46 -8.97
C GLY A 133 2.98 -8.95 -9.81
N ARG A 134 4.21 -8.51 -9.53
CA ARG A 134 5.43 -9.02 -10.17
C ARG A 134 6.11 -10.03 -9.27
N TYR A 135 5.81 -11.29 -9.50
CA TYR A 135 6.32 -12.40 -8.69
C TYR A 135 7.06 -13.42 -9.55
N VAL A 136 8.18 -13.92 -9.02
CA VAL A 136 8.98 -14.97 -9.65
C VAL A 136 8.94 -16.21 -8.75
N PRO A 137 8.67 -17.42 -9.30
CA PRO A 137 8.62 -18.65 -8.51
C PRO A 137 10.01 -19.27 -8.31
N PHE A 138 10.26 -19.79 -7.12
CA PHE A 138 11.47 -20.52 -6.75
C PHE A 138 11.11 -21.80 -6.00
N LYS A 139 11.71 -22.93 -6.39
CA LYS A 139 11.59 -24.17 -5.61
C LYS A 139 12.50 -24.08 -4.39
N LYS A 140 11.95 -24.25 -3.20
CA LYS A 140 12.65 -24.26 -1.92
C LYS A 140 12.29 -25.50 -1.10
N SER A 141 13.19 -25.87 -0.20
CA SER A 141 13.06 -26.99 0.71
C SER A 141 13.70 -26.61 2.04
N GLY A 142 13.05 -26.94 3.15
CA GLY A 142 13.57 -26.63 4.48
C GLY A 142 13.70 -25.13 4.72
N GLN A 143 14.73 -24.74 5.46
CA GLN A 143 14.98 -23.35 5.82
C GLN A 143 15.59 -22.58 4.63
N PHE A 144 15.08 -21.39 4.37
CA PHE A 144 15.60 -20.49 3.35
C PHE A 144 15.55 -19.03 3.83
N LYS A 145 16.41 -18.20 3.26
CA LYS A 145 16.37 -16.74 3.47
C LYS A 145 15.56 -16.10 2.33
N CYS A 146 14.52 -15.36 2.67
CA CYS A 146 13.71 -14.68 1.67
C CYS A 146 14.55 -13.61 0.94
N GLY A 147 14.53 -13.63 -0.40
CA GLY A 147 15.32 -12.75 -1.28
C GLY A 147 16.73 -13.25 -1.61
N SER A 148 17.29 -14.18 -0.83
CA SER A 148 18.66 -14.68 -1.08
C SER A 148 18.72 -15.55 -2.35
N GLY A 149 19.52 -15.10 -3.32
CA GLY A 149 19.69 -15.76 -4.61
C GLY A 149 18.47 -15.67 -5.54
N MET A 150 17.52 -14.77 -5.26
CA MET A 150 16.26 -14.63 -6.03
C MET A 150 16.27 -13.41 -6.99
N GLY A 151 17.32 -12.61 -6.98
CA GLY A 151 17.42 -11.36 -7.76
C GLY A 151 16.56 -10.24 -7.20
N ASP A 152 16.32 -9.19 -7.99
CA ASP A 152 15.42 -8.09 -7.65
C ASP A 152 14.32 -7.92 -8.72
N PRO A 153 13.13 -8.53 -8.53
CA PRO A 153 12.03 -8.43 -9.47
C PRO A 153 11.41 -7.02 -9.56
N TRP A 154 11.67 -6.15 -8.57
CA TRP A 154 11.23 -4.75 -8.60
C TRP A 154 12.20 -3.84 -7.82
N ASN A 155 13.08 -3.16 -8.55
CA ASN A 155 14.09 -2.28 -7.97
C ASN A 155 13.47 -1.15 -7.13
N GLY A 156 14.01 -0.94 -5.92
CA GLY A 156 13.63 0.14 -5.01
C GLY A 156 12.34 -0.09 -4.22
N ARG A 157 11.72 -1.27 -4.34
CA ARG A 157 10.51 -1.63 -3.57
C ARG A 157 10.81 -2.78 -2.64
N ALA A 158 10.33 -2.71 -1.40
CA ALA A 158 10.43 -3.84 -0.47
C ALA A 158 9.67 -5.05 -1.04
N LYS A 159 10.28 -6.23 -0.97
CA LYS A 159 9.69 -7.49 -1.45
C LYS A 159 9.37 -8.40 -0.28
N PHE A 160 8.74 -9.52 -0.58
CA PHE A 160 8.49 -10.57 0.39
C PHE A 160 8.38 -11.90 -0.34
N CYS A 161 8.44 -12.97 0.44
CA CYS A 161 8.24 -14.31 -0.02
C CYS A 161 6.88 -14.81 0.45
N PHE A 162 6.24 -15.63 -0.35
CA PHE A 162 5.04 -16.32 0.06
C PHE A 162 4.87 -17.69 -0.60
N VAL A 163 4.08 -18.54 0.02
CA VAL A 163 3.57 -19.78 -0.60
C VAL A 163 2.09 -19.56 -0.94
N ALA A 164 1.74 -19.74 -2.21
CA ALA A 164 0.37 -19.59 -2.67
C ALA A 164 -0.50 -20.80 -2.27
N ASN A 165 -1.73 -20.54 -1.85
CA ASN A 165 -2.78 -21.56 -1.70
C ASN A 165 -2.32 -22.76 -0.86
N LEU A 166 -1.98 -22.50 0.39
CA LEU A 166 -1.98 -23.54 1.41
C LEU A 166 -3.44 -23.85 1.71
N TRP A 167 -4.01 -24.83 1.02
CA TRP A 167 -5.36 -25.31 1.25
C TRP A 167 -5.50 -25.89 2.65
#